data_AF-A0A2H0EX13-F1
#
_entry.id   AF-A0A2H0EX13-F1
#
_cell.length_a   1.000
_cell.length_b   1.000
_cell.length_c   1.000
_cell.angle_alpha   90.00
_cell.angle_beta   90.00
_cell.angle_gamma   90.00
#
_symmetry.space_group_name_H-M   'P 1'
#
loop_
_entity.id
_entity.type
_entity.pdbx_description
1 polymer ?
#
loop_
_entity_poly.entity_id
_entity_poly.type
_entity_poly.pdbx_seq_one_letter_code
_entity_poly.pdbx_strand_id
1 'polypeptide(L)' 'MILIIAFILGVALGAVRARRRGGNRADIVQYGLAHGVAALVLTAGVALIAALAGFSPG' A
#
# COMPACT_ATOMS: atom_id res chain seq x y z
N MET A 1 -9.09 7.07 -7.20
CA MET A 1 -8.36 5.96 -7.88
C MET A 1 -6.98 5.72 -7.28
N ILE A 2 -6.16 6.76 -7.04
CA ILE A 2 -4.77 6.62 -6.56
C ILE A 2 -4.61 5.79 -5.27
N LEU A 3 -5.50 5.92 -4.28
CA LEU A 3 -5.43 5.15 -3.03
C LEU A 3 -5.66 3.64 -3.24
N ILE A 4 -6.58 3.28 -4.15
CA ILE A 4 -6.85 1.88 -4.50
C ILE A 4 -5.64 1.29 -5.21
N ILE A 5 -5.03 2.05 -6.12
CA ILE A 5 -3.81 1.65 -6.83
C ILE A 5 -2.65 1.45 -5.83
N ALA A 6 -2.44 2.41 -4.92
CA ALA A 6 -1.42 2.32 -3.88
C ALA A 6 -1.62 1.09 -2.98
N PHE A 7 -2.85 0.81 -2.57
CA PHE A 7 -3.18 -0.38 -1.81
C PHE A 7 -2.87 -1.67 -2.57
N ILE A 8 -3.34 -1.80 -3.82
CA ILE A 8 -3.11 -3.00 -4.64
C ILE A 8 -1.61 -3.24 -4.86
N LEU A 9 -0.85 -2.19 -5.18
CA LEU A 9 0.60 -2.27 -5.34
C LEU A 9 1.28 -2.67 -4.03
N GLY A 10 0.87 -2.08 -2.90
CA GLY A 10 1.34 -2.48 -1.58
C GLY A 10 1.07 -3.96 -1.29
N VAL A 11 -0.16 -4.44 -1.54
CA VAL A 11 -0.52 -5.86 -1.37
C VAL A 11 0.34 -6.76 -2.23
N ALA A 12 0.52 -6.44 -3.51
CA ALA A 12 1.34 -7.22 -4.42
C ALA A 12 2.79 -7.30 -3.94
N LEU A 13 3.37 -6.17 -3.52
CA LEU A 13 4.74 -6.11 -2.99
C LEU A 13 4.89 -6.94 -1.70
N GLY A 14 3.94 -6.82 -0.77
CA GLY A 14 3.93 -7.61 0.46
C GLY A 14 3.81 -9.11 0.19
N ALA A 15 2.88 -9.50 -0.67
CA ALA A 15 2.65 -10.90 -1.04
C ALA A 15 3.88 -11.52 -1.74
N VAL A 16 4.52 -10.78 -2.66
CA VAL A 16 5.76 -11.22 -3.33
C VAL A 16 6.89 -11.38 -2.31
N ARG A 17 7.04 -10.43 -1.37
CA ARG A 17 8.09 -10.48 -0.34
C ARG A 17 7.88 -11.64 0.64
N ALA A 18 6.65 -11.90 1.07
CA ALA A 18 6.34 -13.06 1.91
C ALA A 18 6.59 -14.38 1.18
N ARG A 19 6.18 -14.48 -0.08
CA ARG A 19 6.45 -15.67 -0.91
C ARG A 19 7.95 -15.93 -1.07
N ARG A 20 8.75 -14.89 -1.33
CA ARG A 20 10.22 -15.00 -1.44
C ARG A 20 10.90 -15.44 -0.14
N ARG A 21 10.25 -15.27 1.01
CA ARG A 21 10.75 -15.71 2.32
C ARG A 21 10.24 -17.09 2.73
N GLY A 22 9.54 -17.80 1.84
CA GLY A 22 9.00 -19.13 2.13
C GLY A 22 7.77 -19.13 3.03
N GLY A 23 7.09 -17.99 3.19
CA GLY A 23 5.87 -17.88 4.00
C GLY A 23 4.72 -18.72 3.43
N ASN A 24 3.87 -19.22 4.32
CA ASN A 24 2.68 -19.99 3.95
C ASN A 24 1.57 -19.07 3.37
N ARG A 25 0.42 -19.64 3.01
CA ARG A 25 -0.69 -18.87 2.42
C ARG A 25 -1.21 -17.76 3.35
N ALA A 26 -1.30 -18.03 4.65
CA ALA A 26 -1.73 -17.03 5.63
C ALA A 26 -0.69 -15.90 5.76
N ASP A 27 0.60 -16.23 5.77
CA ASP A 27 1.68 -15.25 5.78
C ASP A 27 1.63 -14.35 4.55
N ILE A 28 1.42 -14.93 3.36
CA ILE A 28 1.33 -14.18 2.12
C ILE A 28 0.16 -13.18 2.16
N VAL A 29 -1.01 -13.61 2.64
CA VAL A 29 -2.19 -12.74 2.75
C VAL A 29 -1.97 -11.67 3.81
N GLN A 30 -1.54 -12.03 5.02
CA GLN A 30 -1.34 -11.08 6.11
C GLN A 30 -0.26 -10.05 5.77
N TYR A 31 0.88 -10.50 5.24
CA TYR A 31 1.98 -9.61 4.89
C TYR A 31 1.60 -8.75 3.67
N GLY A 32 0.87 -9.29 2.70
CA GLY A 32 0.25 -8.53 1.62
C GLY A 32 -0.64 -7.40 2.16
N LEU A 33 -1.64 -7.73 2.97
CA LEU A 33 -2.55 -6.74 3.54
C LEU A 33 -1.82 -5.67 4.37
N ALA A 34 -0.82 -6.07 5.18
CA ALA A 34 -0.01 -5.13 5.95
C ALA A 34 0.70 -4.10 5.05
N HIS A 35 1.26 -4.55 3.91
CA HIS A 35 1.92 -3.65 2.96
C HIS A 35 0.92 -2.80 2.19
N GLY A 36 -0.24 -3.35 1.84
CA GLY A 36 -1.33 -2.61 1.21
C GLY A 36 -1.81 -1.46 2.08
N VAL A 37 -2.10 -1.74 3.35
CA VAL A 37 -2.53 -0.72 4.33
C VAL A 37 -1.43 0.30 4.56
N ALA A 38 -0.17 -0.12 4.72
CA ALA A 38 0.95 0.80 4.87
C ALA A 38 1.08 1.74 3.67
N ALA A 39 1.01 1.22 2.44
CA ALA A 39 1.05 2.03 1.23
C ALA A 39 -0.14 3.01 1.15
N LEU A 40 -1.35 2.55 1.47
CA LEU A 40 -2.54 3.38 1.50
C LEU A 40 -2.42 4.54 2.50
N VAL A 41 -1.96 4.26 3.72
CA VAL A 41 -1.77 5.29 4.76
C VAL A 41 -0.71 6.30 4.34
N LEU A 42 0.42 5.84 3.80
CA LEU A 42 1.48 6.74 3.31
C LEU A 42 0.97 7.63 2.17
N THR A 43 0.30 7.05 1.17
CA THR A 43 -0.25 7.82 0.05
C THR A 43 -1.33 8.80 0.52
N ALA A 44 -2.20 8.41 1.46
CA ALA A 44 -3.20 9.30 2.03
C ALA A 44 -2.55 10.46 2.79
N GLY A 45 -1.51 10.20 3.58
CA GLY A 45 -0.76 11.24 4.30
C GLY A 45 -0.09 12.23 3.36
N VAL A 46 0.57 11.74 2.31
CA VAL A 46 1.18 12.59 1.27
C VAL A 46 0.11 13.40 0.53
N ALA A 47 -1.00 12.78 0.14
CA ALA A 47 -2.09 13.47 -0.55
C ALA A 47 -2.72 14.57 0.33
N LEU A 48 -2.87 14.29 1.63
CA LEU A 48 -3.35 15.28 2.60
C LEU A 48 -2.38 16.47 2.69
N ILE A 49 -1.09 16.22 2.85
CA ILE A 49 -0.08 17.29 2.92
C ILE A 49 -0.07 18.10 1.62
N ALA A 50 -0.14 17.45 0.46
CA ALA A 50 -0.21 18.12 -0.83
C ALA A 50 -1.44 19.04 -0.93
N ALA A 51 -2.62 18.55 -0.53
CA ALA A 51 -3.84 19.35 -0.50
C ALA A 51 -3.72 20.55 0.44
N LEU A 52 -3.13 20.37 1.64
CA LEU A 52 -2.88 21.46 2.60
C LEU A 52 -1.89 22.50 2.05
N ALA A 53 -0.95 22.08 1.21
CA ALA A 53 -0.01 22.96 0.52
C ALA A 53 -0.61 23.62 -0.74
N GLY A 54 -1.90 23.42 -1.02
CA GLY A 54 -2.60 24.02 -2.16
C GLY A 54 -2.45 23.25 -3.47
N PHE A 55 -1.84 22.06 -3.45
CA PHE A 55 -1.79 21.17 -4.61
C PHE A 55 -3.09 20.38 -4.69
N SER A 56 -3.92 20.68 -5.70
CA SER A 56 -5.04 19.84 -6.08
C SER A 56 -4.60 18.96 -7.27
N PRO A 57 -4.51 17.63 -7.13
CA PRO A 57 -4.43 16.77 -8.29
C PRO A 57 -5.76 16.93 -9.04
N GLY A 58 -5.71 17.43 -10.26
CA GLY A 58 -6.88 17.63 -11.13
C GLY A 58 -7.61 16.33 -11.44
#